data_AF-A0A2V9Z5L0-F1
#
_entry.id   AF-A0A2V9Z5L0-F1
#
_cell.length_a   1.000
_cell.length_b   1.000
_cell.length_c   1.000
_cell.angle_alpha   90.00
_cell.angle_beta   90.00
_cell.angle_gamma   90.00
#
_symmetry.space_group_name_H-M   'P 1'
#
loop_
_entity.id
_entity.type
_entity.pdbx_description
1 polymer ?
#
loop_
_entity_poly.entity_id
_entity_poly.type
_entity_poly.pdbx_seq_one_letter_code
_entity_poly.pdbx_strand_id
1 'polypeptide(L)'
;MFTVYQCRLENGPSYQVQTLLRQTFVDESRYHGGCYRAANWMPVVLTQGRGRRDRSGQAQGTRKRIFLYPLDPHWRQQLSTETP
;
A
#
# COMPACT_ATOMS: atom_id res chain seq x y z
N MET A 1 6.78 8.88 2.44
CA MET A 1 6.95 7.65 3.25
C MET A 1 6.28 6.52 2.49
N PHE A 2 7.04 5.48 2.13
CA PHE A 2 6.53 4.29 1.46
C PHE A 2 6.21 3.24 2.53
N THR A 3 5.13 2.47 2.35
CA THR A 3 4.90 1.27 3.16
C THR A 3 5.13 0.07 2.27
N VAL A 4 5.66 -1.00 2.85
CA VAL A 4 6.08 -2.20 2.14
C VAL A 4 5.24 -3.35 2.67
N TYR A 5 4.59 -4.11 1.78
CA TYR A 5 3.90 -5.33 2.18
C TYR A 5 4.83 -6.51 1.99
N GLN A 6 4.86 -7.35 3.02
CA GLN A 6 5.81 -8.42 3.21
C GLN A 6 5.03 -9.69 3.53
N CYS A 7 5.38 -10.80 2.89
CA CYS A 7 4.87 -12.13 3.24
C CYS A 7 6.00 -12.94 3.86
N ARG A 8 5.70 -13.64 4.96
CA ARG A 8 6.62 -14.61 5.56
C ARG A 8 6.56 -15.89 4.72
N LEU A 9 7.72 -16.42 4.32
CA LEU A 9 7.78 -17.71 3.65
C LEU A 9 7.63 -18.82 4.70
N GLU A 10 6.65 -19.70 4.53
CA GLU A 10 6.33 -20.77 5.50
C GLU A 10 7.39 -21.87 5.58
N ASN A 11 8.37 -21.92 4.66
CA ASN A 11 9.36 -23.01 4.55
C ASN A 11 10.82 -22.53 4.36
N GLY A 12 11.15 -21.29 4.75
CA GLY A 12 12.52 -20.76 4.69
C GLY A 12 13.21 -20.69 6.06
N PRO A 13 14.55 -20.55 6.13
CA PRO A 13 15.22 -20.22 7.40
C PRO A 13 14.58 -18.96 8.00
N SER A 14 14.50 -18.92 9.33
CA SER A 14 13.58 -18.11 10.18
C SER A 14 13.55 -16.57 9.99
N TYR A 15 14.16 -16.03 8.93
CA TYR A 15 14.29 -14.60 8.65
C TYR A 15 14.05 -14.21 7.18
N GLN A 16 13.64 -15.13 6.30
CA GLN A 16 13.32 -14.75 4.91
C GLN A 16 11.92 -14.13 4.83
N VAL A 17 11.91 -12.81 4.62
CA VAL A 17 10.70 -12.04 4.36
C VAL A 17 10.71 -11.62 2.89
N GLN A 18 9.75 -12.12 2.11
CA GLN A 18 9.62 -11.74 0.71
C GLN A 18 8.84 -10.44 0.61
N THR A 19 9.39 -9.45 -0.09
CA THR A 19 8.68 -8.21 -0.37
C THR A 19 7.83 -8.37 -1.61
N LEU A 20 6.50 -8.24 -1.48
CA LEU A 20 5.57 -8.52 -2.57
C LEU A 20 5.18 -7.28 -3.36
N LEU A 21 4.97 -6.17 -2.66
CA LEU A 21 4.60 -4.90 -3.28
C LEU A 21 4.97 -3.70 -2.41
N ARG A 22 5.08 -2.53 -3.04
CA ARG A 22 5.25 -1.23 -2.38
C ARG A 22 3.97 -0.41 -2.49
N GLN A 23 3.65 0.35 -1.46
CA GLN A 23 2.57 1.33 -1.49
C GLN A 23 3.06 2.74 -1.16
N THR A 24 2.36 3.73 -1.72
CA THR A 24 2.53 5.14 -1.41
C THR A 24 1.18 5.86 -1.38
N PHE A 25 1.14 7.02 -0.74
CA PHE A 25 -0.05 7.83 -0.55
C PHE A 25 0.15 9.20 -1.20
N VAL A 26 -0.71 9.54 -2.15
CA VAL A 26 -0.68 10.81 -2.86
C VAL A 26 -1.91 11.62 -2.50
N ASP A 27 -1.73 12.88 -2.16
CA ASP A 27 -2.83 13.81 -1.97
C ASP A 27 -3.27 14.37 -3.33
N GLU A 28 -4.38 13.84 -3.88
CA GLU A 28 -4.88 14.24 -5.20
C GLU A 28 -5.36 15.69 -5.25
N SER A 29 -5.61 16.34 -4.11
CA SER A 29 -5.93 17.77 -4.08
C SER A 29 -4.72 18.66 -4.40
N ARG A 30 -3.50 18.13 -4.24
CA ARG A 30 -2.25 18.86 -4.46
C ARG A 30 -1.46 18.33 -5.64
N TYR A 31 -1.50 17.02 -5.88
CA TYR A 31 -0.70 16.35 -6.90
C TYR A 31 -1.50 15.25 -7.59
N HIS A 32 -1.56 15.27 -8.93
CA HIS A 32 -2.28 14.24 -9.70
C HIS A 32 -1.57 12.87 -9.75
N GLY A 33 -0.38 12.74 -9.17
CA GLY A 33 0.38 11.48 -9.11
C GLY A 33 0.97 11.03 -10.45
N GLY A 34 1.20 11.96 -11.39
CA GLY A 34 1.68 11.64 -12.74
C GLY A 34 3.00 10.88 -12.76
N CYS A 35 3.97 11.25 -11.91
CA CYS A 35 5.26 10.55 -11.83
C CYS A 35 5.10 9.08 -11.39
N TYR A 36 4.15 8.77 -10.51
CA TYR A 36 3.86 7.40 -10.10
C TYR A 36 3.24 6.60 -11.24
N ARG A 37 2.28 7.18 -11.97
CA ARG A 37 1.68 6.54 -13.15
C ARG A 37 2.73 6.27 -14.23
N ALA A 38 3.60 7.24 -14.50
CA ALA A 38 4.70 7.10 -15.45
C ALA A 38 5.71 6.02 -15.03
N ALA A 39 5.90 5.81 -13.73
CA ALA A 39 6.74 4.74 -13.18
C ALA A 39 5.99 3.39 -13.04
N ASN A 40 4.86 3.20 -13.74
CA ASN A 40 4.03 1.99 -13.71
C ASN A 40 3.39 1.65 -12.34
N TRP A 41 3.18 2.66 -11.48
CA TRP A 41 2.38 2.47 -10.28
C TRP A 41 0.89 2.53 -10.60
N MET A 42 0.12 1.66 -9.97
CA MET A 42 -1.31 1.54 -10.16
C MET A 42 -2.07 2.29 -9.05
N PRO A 43 -2.96 3.24 -9.36
CA PRO A 43 -3.87 3.82 -8.37
C PRO A 43 -4.97 2.81 -8.02
N VAL A 44 -5.21 2.57 -6.74
CA VAL A 44 -6.15 1.51 -6.31
C VAL A 44 -7.37 2.07 -5.57
N VAL A 45 -7.16 2.84 -4.50
CA VAL A 45 -8.26 3.29 -3.63
C VAL A 45 -7.94 4.63 -2.99
N LEU A 46 -8.96 5.36 -2.54
CA LEU A 46 -8.80 6.55 -1.69
C LEU A 46 -8.85 6.15 -0.21
N THR A 47 -7.95 6.72 0.59
CA THR A 47 -8.04 6.59 2.05
C THR A 47 -9.28 7.30 2.57
N GLN A 48 -9.76 6.87 3.73
CA GLN A 48 -10.94 7.44 4.37
C GLN A 48 -10.67 8.80 5.04
N GLY A 49 -9.48 9.40 4.88
CA GLY A 49 -9.14 10.65 5.55
C GLY A 49 -8.86 10.50 7.05
N ARG A 50 -8.66 9.27 7.53
CA ARG A 50 -8.34 9.02 8.94
C ARG A 50 -6.84 9.09 9.18
N GLY A 51 -6.43 10.03 10.03
CA GLY A 51 -5.06 10.10 10.53
C GLY A 51 -4.85 9.18 11.73
N ARG A 52 -3.59 8.86 12.05
CA ARG A 52 -3.22 8.03 13.22
C ARG A 52 -3.75 8.57 14.57
N ARG A 53 -4.07 9.87 14.64
CA ARG A 53 -4.63 10.54 15.83
C ARG A 53 -6.12 10.86 15.73
N ASP A 54 -6.85 10.29 14.78
CA ASP A 54 -8.31 10.49 14.71
C ASP A 54 -9.02 9.70 15.84
N ARG A 55 -8.96 10.24 17.06
CA ARG A 55 -9.66 9.70 18.24
C ARG A 55 -11.15 9.99 18.21
N SER A 56 -11.56 11.00 17.45
CA SER A 56 -12.93 11.47 17.33
C SER A 56 -13.77 10.66 16.34
N GLY A 57 -13.12 9.86 15.48
CA GLY A 57 -13.77 9.12 14.39
C GLY A 57 -14.32 10.01 13.27
N GLN A 58 -14.00 11.31 13.30
CA GLN A 58 -14.57 12.32 12.42
C GLN A 58 -13.87 12.39 11.05
N ALA A 59 -12.79 11.62 10.85
CA ALA A 59 -12.08 11.54 9.59
C ALA A 59 -11.68 12.90 8.99
N GLN A 60 -11.24 13.84 9.83
CA GLN A 60 -10.91 15.21 9.43
C GLN A 60 -9.64 15.36 8.58
N GLY A 61 -8.92 14.27 8.34
CA GLY A 61 -7.73 14.29 7.50
C GLY A 61 -8.05 14.26 6.01
N THR A 62 -7.11 14.73 5.19
CA THR A 62 -7.23 14.68 3.74
C THR A 62 -7.22 13.24 3.23
N ARG A 63 -8.19 12.89 2.38
CA ARG A 63 -8.21 11.63 1.64
C ARG A 63 -7.03 11.58 0.69
N LYS A 64 -6.30 10.47 0.68
CA LYS A 64 -5.12 10.25 -0.16
C LYS A 64 -5.37 9.09 -1.10
N ARG A 65 -4.93 9.18 -2.35
CA ARG A 65 -4.90 8.04 -3.26
C ARG A 65 -3.77 7.10 -2.89
N ILE A 66 -4.10 5.83 -2.75
CA ILE A 66 -3.13 4.74 -2.61
C ILE A 66 -2.67 4.34 -4.01
N PHE A 67 -1.36 4.34 -4.20
CA PHE A 67 -0.70 3.76 -5.36
C PHE A 67 0.07 2.53 -4.95
N LEU A 68 -0.07 1.45 -5.71
CA LEU A 68 0.66 0.20 -5.52
C LEU A 68 1.65 -0.03 -6.66
N TYR A 69 2.81 -0.56 -6.31
CA TYR A 69 3.80 -1.06 -7.25
C TYR A 69 4.11 -2.53 -6.94
N PRO A 70 3.67 -3.48 -7.79
CA PRO A 70 3.94 -4.89 -7.59
C PRO A 70 5.43 -5.18 -7.80
N LEU A 71 6.05 -5.93 -6.89
CA LEU A 71 7.39 -6.48 -7.06
C LEU A 71 7.34 -7.95 -7.53
N ASP A 72 6.29 -8.66 -7.14
CA ASP A 72 5.97 -10.01 -7.61
C ASP A 72 4.70 -9.98 -8.48
N PRO A 73 4.64 -10.60 -9.67
CA PRO A 73 3.42 -10.68 -10.48
C PRO A 73 2.25 -11.39 -9.77
N HIS A 74 2.54 -12.34 -8.88
CA HIS A 74 1.57 -13.16 -8.16
C HIS A 74 1.25 -12.61 -6.76
N TRP A 75 1.64 -11.36 -6.47
CA TRP A 75 1.46 -10.72 -5.17
C TRP A 75 0.04 -10.81 -4.61
N ARG A 76 -0.99 -10.77 -5.48
CA ARG A 76 -2.40 -10.85 -5.07
C ARG A 76 -2.72 -12.21 -4.46
N GLN A 77 -2.25 -13.28 -5.07
CA GLN A 77 -2.49 -14.65 -4.59
C GLN A 77 -1.81 -14.85 -3.24
N GLN A 78 -0.56 -14.41 -3.12
CA GLN A 78 0.23 -14.54 -1.89
C GLN A 78 -0.35 -13.73 -0.72
N LEU A 79 -0.87 -12.52 -0.97
CA LEU A 79 -1.58 -11.74 0.07
C LEU A 79 -2.97 -12.31 0.42
N SER A 80 -3.58 -13.09 -0.48
CA SER A 80 -4.89 -13.70 -0.23
C SER A 80 -4.79 -15.03 0.54
N THR A 81 -3.63 -15.69 0.45
CA THR A 81 -3.36 -16.95 1.17
C THR A 81 -3.01 -16.75 2.65
N GLU A 82 -2.62 -15.54 3.06
CA GLU A 82 -2.53 -15.17 4.47
C GLU A 82 -3.97 -14.99 5.00
N THR A 83 -4.59 -16.11 5.35
CA THR A 83 -5.94 -16.17 5.93
C THR A 83 -5.89 -15.54 7.35
N PRO A 84 -6.90 -14.74 7.76
CA PRO A 84 -6.90 -13.95 9.00
C PRO A 84 -6.79 -14.76 10.30
#